data_AF-A0A353RWZ6-F1
#
_entry.id   AF-A0A353RWZ6-F1
#
_cell.length_a   1.000
_cell.length_b   1.000
_cell.length_c   1.000
_cell.angle_alpha   90.00
_cell.angle_beta   90.00
_cell.angle_gamma   90.00
#
_symmetry.space_group_name_H-M   'P 1'
#
loop_
_entity.id
_entity.type
_entity.pdbx_description
1 polymer ?
#
loop_
_entity_poly.entity_id
_entity_poly.type
_entity_poly.pdbx_seq_one_letter_code
_entity_poly.pdbx_strand_id
1 'polypeptide(L)'
;MWSIIVNRLKQGFRTLPYPKETPYFPKRFRGRPILGENEGMPICKDKDPLNAVTGETKIIVDMGKLTFHESLKEAFHPGVIRYSQDYRLAASKREDLLLSNNERTLACALDVKMKKIFGRSLKLRHVSAGGCGGCEAEVQVVQIVVFDLYRFGINYVSSPRHADGLIVTGPVTKNMAFALKETYDAMPAPKIVIAAGTCAISGGPFQGSDEVHDGVDNLLPVDLYIPGCPPHPITILDGLLRMLDRIDK
;
A
#
# COMPACT_ATOMS: atom_id res chain seq x y z
N MET A 1 16.92 -18.54 35.49
CA MET A 1 17.68 -17.98 34.34
C MET A 1 17.88 -19.02 33.22
N TRP A 2 18.38 -20.23 33.52
CA TRP A 2 18.52 -21.34 32.55
C TRP A 2 17.20 -21.71 31.84
N SER A 3 16.09 -21.79 32.58
CA SER A 3 14.76 -22.06 32.03
C SER A 3 14.30 -21.03 30.99
N ILE A 4 14.68 -19.76 31.15
CA ILE A 4 14.34 -18.69 30.20
C ILE A 4 15.12 -18.86 28.89
N ILE A 5 16.42 -19.17 28.99
CA ILE A 5 17.27 -19.41 27.81
C ILE A 5 16.80 -20.66 27.05
N VAL A 6 16.51 -21.75 27.76
CA VAL A 6 15.97 -22.99 27.16
C VAL A 6 14.61 -22.73 26.51
N ASN A 7 13.72 -21.99 27.17
CA ASN A 7 12.42 -21.64 26.58
C ASN A 7 12.58 -20.73 25.36
N ARG A 8 13.52 -19.78 25.37
CA ARG A 8 13.79 -18.90 24.21
C ARG A 8 14.32 -19.70 23.03
N LEU A 9 15.25 -20.62 23.26
CA LEU A 9 15.76 -21.54 22.24
C LEU A 9 14.65 -22.42 21.66
N LYS A 10 13.75 -22.96 22.51
CA LYS A 10 12.59 -23.74 22.06
C LYS A 10 11.56 -22.93 21.29
N GLN A 11 11.33 -21.67 21.67
CA GLN A 11 10.34 -20.81 21.02
C GLN A 11 10.80 -20.29 19.66
N GLY A 12 12.11 -20.20 19.42
CA GLY A 12 12.70 -19.71 18.18
C GLY A 12 12.32 -18.26 17.85
N PHE A 13 12.41 -17.91 16.57
CA PHE A 13 11.92 -16.65 16.03
C PHE A 13 10.45 -16.82 15.62
N ARG A 14 9.58 -15.94 16.13
CA ARG A 14 8.13 -15.93 15.80
C ARG A 14 7.79 -14.95 14.68
N THR A 15 8.79 -14.20 14.21
CA THR A 15 8.71 -13.28 13.07
C THR A 15 8.82 -14.05 11.76
N LEU A 16 8.17 -13.57 10.71
CA LEU A 16 8.37 -14.06 9.35
C LEU A 16 9.85 -13.91 8.93
N PRO A 17 10.42 -14.87 8.17
CA PRO A 17 11.80 -14.81 7.67
C PRO A 17 12.02 -13.72 6.60
N TYR A 18 10.97 -13.02 6.17
CA TYR A 18 11.05 -11.88 5.26
C TYR A 18 12.01 -10.79 5.78
N PRO A 19 12.85 -10.16 4.95
CA PRO A 19 12.90 -10.27 3.48
C PRO A 19 13.77 -11.40 2.92
N LYS A 20 14.36 -12.25 3.76
CA LYS A 20 15.26 -13.32 3.29
C LYS A 20 14.53 -14.41 2.50
N GLU A 21 13.28 -14.64 2.84
CA GLU A 21 12.43 -15.65 2.21
C GLU A 21 11.09 -15.04 1.80
N THR A 22 10.58 -15.48 0.66
CA THR A 22 9.25 -15.12 0.17
C THR A 22 8.18 -15.75 1.05
N PRO A 23 7.24 -14.99 1.61
CA PRO A 23 6.18 -15.54 2.43
C PRO A 23 5.27 -16.47 1.63
N TYR A 24 4.72 -17.48 2.30
CA TYR A 24 3.70 -18.34 1.71
C TYR A 24 2.36 -17.61 1.64
N PHE A 25 1.70 -17.69 0.48
CA PHE A 25 0.36 -17.17 0.27
C PHE A 25 -0.62 -18.29 -0.09
N PRO A 26 -1.84 -18.28 0.46
CA PRO A 26 -2.86 -19.22 0.06
C PRO A 26 -3.25 -19.01 -1.41
N LYS A 27 -3.80 -20.04 -2.07
CA LYS A 27 -4.26 -19.95 -3.48
C LYS A 27 -5.28 -18.84 -3.73
N ARG A 28 -6.03 -18.44 -2.70
CA ARG A 28 -7.01 -17.34 -2.73
C ARG A 28 -6.41 -15.93 -2.65
N PHE A 29 -5.10 -15.82 -2.39
CA PHE A 29 -4.44 -14.52 -2.34
C PHE A 29 -4.44 -13.87 -3.72
N ARG A 30 -4.83 -12.60 -3.76
CA ARG A 30 -4.96 -11.82 -4.98
C ARG A 30 -3.91 -10.72 -4.95
N GLY A 31 -2.77 -11.01 -5.55
CA GLY A 31 -1.69 -10.07 -5.75
C GLY A 31 -1.85 -9.32 -7.07
N ARG A 32 -0.72 -8.94 -7.67
CA ARG A 32 -0.65 -8.13 -8.89
C ARG A 32 -1.46 -8.79 -10.02
N PRO A 33 -2.29 -8.04 -10.75
CA PRO A 33 -2.97 -8.57 -11.93
C PRO A 33 -1.96 -8.83 -13.06
N ILE A 34 -2.23 -9.88 -13.83
CA ILE A 34 -1.54 -10.28 -15.04
C ILE A 34 -2.54 -10.13 -16.18
N LEU A 35 -2.13 -9.42 -17.23
CA LEU A 35 -2.90 -9.22 -18.44
C LEU A 35 -2.61 -10.38 -19.40
N GLY A 36 -3.68 -11.01 -19.90
CA GLY A 36 -3.61 -12.05 -20.93
C GLY A 36 -3.43 -11.46 -22.34
N GLU A 37 -3.17 -12.33 -23.31
CA GLU A 37 -2.96 -11.96 -24.72
C GLU A 37 -4.26 -11.57 -25.44
N ASN A 38 -5.41 -11.99 -24.90
CA ASN A 38 -6.70 -11.64 -25.47
C ASN A 38 -7.09 -10.23 -25.03
N GLU A 39 -6.89 -9.28 -25.94
CA GLU A 39 -7.39 -7.91 -25.85
C GLU A 39 -8.93 -7.92 -25.98
N GLY A 40 -9.64 -7.22 -25.08
CA GLY A 40 -11.09 -7.17 -25.16
C GLY A 40 -11.74 -6.21 -24.17
N MET A 41 -12.72 -5.46 -24.64
CA MET A 41 -13.54 -4.56 -23.83
C MET A 41 -14.21 -5.29 -22.66
N PRO A 42 -14.46 -4.60 -21.53
CA PRO A 42 -15.27 -5.16 -20.46
C PRO A 42 -16.68 -5.50 -20.99
N ILE A 43 -17.06 -6.76 -20.82
CA ILE A 43 -18.38 -7.32 -21.15
C ILE A 43 -19.43 -6.83 -20.15
N CYS A 44 -19.02 -6.51 -18.92
CA CYS A 44 -19.93 -6.04 -17.87
C CYS A 44 -19.27 -4.95 -17.02
N LYS A 45 -19.69 -3.69 -17.21
CA LYS A 45 -19.18 -2.53 -16.46
C LYS A 45 -19.56 -2.56 -14.97
N ASP A 46 -20.69 -3.16 -14.61
CA ASP A 46 -21.13 -3.24 -13.21
C ASP A 46 -20.18 -4.04 -12.32
N LYS A 47 -19.34 -4.88 -12.92
CA LYS A 47 -18.31 -5.67 -12.25
C LYS A 47 -16.97 -4.92 -12.09
N ASP A 48 -16.88 -3.70 -12.61
CA ASP A 48 -15.81 -2.74 -12.34
C ASP A 48 -16.39 -1.38 -11.91
N PRO A 49 -17.02 -1.31 -10.72
CA PRO A 49 -17.72 -0.09 -10.28
C PRO A 49 -16.80 1.11 -10.08
N LEU A 50 -15.48 0.89 -9.98
CA LEU A 50 -14.49 1.96 -9.80
C LEU A 50 -13.85 2.39 -11.12
N ASN A 51 -14.21 1.76 -12.24
CA ASN A 51 -13.54 1.93 -13.53
C ASN A 51 -12.01 1.79 -13.37
N ALA A 52 -11.59 0.76 -12.63
CA ALA A 52 -10.19 0.44 -12.43
C ALA A 52 -9.53 -0.05 -13.72
N VAL A 53 -10.32 -0.49 -14.70
CA VAL A 53 -9.85 -0.96 -15.99
C VAL A 53 -10.35 -0.03 -17.09
N THR A 54 -9.43 0.48 -17.90
CA THR A 54 -9.73 1.39 -19.02
C THR A 54 -9.07 0.91 -20.31
N GLY A 55 -9.51 1.43 -21.45
CA GLY A 55 -8.99 1.07 -22.77
C GLY A 55 -9.90 0.14 -23.57
N GLU A 56 -9.95 0.35 -24.89
CA GLU A 56 -10.81 -0.40 -25.82
C GLU A 56 -10.04 -1.50 -26.58
N THR A 57 -8.84 -1.15 -27.07
CA THR A 57 -7.92 -2.07 -27.74
C THR A 57 -6.83 -2.55 -26.79
N LYS A 58 -6.15 -1.63 -26.10
CA LYS A 58 -5.14 -1.95 -25.08
C LYS A 58 -5.69 -1.66 -23.69
N ILE A 59 -5.82 -2.71 -22.89
CA ILE A 59 -6.32 -2.61 -21.51
C ILE A 59 -5.25 -1.99 -20.60
N ILE A 60 -5.66 -1.04 -19.79
CA ILE A 60 -4.88 -0.43 -18.72
C ILE A 60 -5.59 -0.70 -17.40
N VAL A 61 -4.92 -1.40 -16.48
CA VAL A 61 -5.43 -1.65 -15.13
C VAL A 61 -4.78 -0.68 -14.16
N ASP A 62 -5.59 0.17 -13.55
CA ASP A 62 -5.19 1.10 -12.50
C ASP A 62 -5.23 0.40 -11.13
N MET A 63 -4.06 -0.03 -10.64
CA MET A 63 -3.95 -0.65 -9.32
C MET A 63 -4.36 0.30 -8.18
N GLY A 64 -4.30 1.62 -8.40
CA GLY A 64 -4.75 2.62 -7.43
C GLY A 64 -6.26 2.60 -7.20
N LYS A 65 -7.03 2.16 -8.20
CA LYS A 65 -8.51 2.02 -8.16
C LYS A 65 -8.96 0.58 -7.93
N LEU A 66 -8.08 -0.39 -8.12
CA LEU A 66 -8.41 -1.81 -8.02
C LEU A 66 -8.73 -2.22 -6.57
N THR A 67 -9.87 -2.86 -6.36
CA THR A 67 -10.26 -3.44 -5.04
C THR A 67 -9.95 -4.94 -4.91
N PHE A 68 -9.27 -5.51 -5.91
CA PHE A 68 -8.80 -6.90 -5.92
C PHE A 68 -9.90 -7.93 -5.67
N HIS A 69 -11.15 -7.64 -6.08
CA HIS A 69 -12.26 -8.56 -5.97
C HIS A 69 -12.30 -9.53 -7.16
N GLU A 70 -12.95 -10.68 -7.00
CA GLU A 70 -12.95 -11.76 -8.02
C GLU A 70 -13.89 -11.45 -9.19
N SER A 71 -15.02 -10.79 -8.92
CA SER A 71 -16.00 -10.43 -9.95
C SER A 71 -15.42 -9.57 -11.08
N LEU A 72 -14.29 -8.88 -10.88
CA LEU A 72 -13.60 -8.17 -11.95
C LEU A 72 -13.18 -9.11 -13.08
N LYS A 73 -12.78 -10.34 -12.78
CA LYS A 73 -12.44 -11.34 -13.82
C LYS A 73 -13.64 -11.65 -14.71
N GLU A 74 -14.83 -11.63 -14.12
CA GLU A 74 -16.07 -11.88 -14.83
C GLU A 74 -16.57 -10.65 -15.59
N ALA A 75 -15.91 -9.49 -15.44
CA ALA A 75 -16.13 -8.33 -16.29
C ALA A 75 -15.55 -8.53 -17.70
N PHE A 76 -14.69 -9.52 -17.91
CA PHE A 76 -13.99 -9.79 -19.16
C PHE A 76 -14.17 -11.23 -19.62
N HIS A 77 -13.76 -11.53 -20.86
CA HIS A 77 -13.65 -12.91 -21.32
C HIS A 77 -12.64 -13.69 -20.43
N PRO A 78 -12.84 -15.00 -20.23
CA PRO A 78 -11.92 -15.80 -19.44
C PRO A 78 -10.47 -15.66 -19.90
N GLY A 79 -9.58 -15.28 -18.99
CA GLY A 79 -8.14 -15.17 -19.24
C GLY A 79 -7.60 -13.78 -19.56
N VAL A 80 -8.46 -12.76 -19.70
CA VAL A 80 -8.02 -11.37 -19.93
C VAL A 80 -7.31 -10.79 -18.71
N ILE A 81 -7.87 -10.99 -17.50
CA ILE A 81 -7.24 -10.58 -16.24
C ILE A 81 -7.14 -11.80 -15.31
N ARG A 82 -5.95 -12.03 -14.75
CA ARG A 82 -5.70 -13.04 -13.71
C ARG A 82 -4.96 -12.40 -12.54
N TYR A 83 -5.23 -12.83 -11.32
CA TYR A 83 -4.43 -12.39 -10.16
C TYR A 83 -3.26 -13.34 -9.94
N SER A 84 -2.07 -12.78 -9.81
CA SER A 84 -0.89 -13.50 -9.36
C SER A 84 -0.84 -13.60 -7.82
N GLN A 85 0.18 -14.26 -7.29
CA GLN A 85 0.52 -14.18 -5.86
C GLN A 85 1.56 -13.10 -5.55
N ASP A 86 1.85 -12.20 -6.51
CA ASP A 86 2.84 -11.15 -6.31
C ASP A 86 2.28 -10.05 -5.41
N TYR A 87 2.82 -9.94 -4.20
CA TYR A 87 2.41 -8.95 -3.20
C TYR A 87 3.13 -7.60 -3.34
N ARG A 88 4.09 -7.50 -4.26
CA ARG A 88 4.90 -6.29 -4.47
C ARG A 88 4.13 -5.33 -5.38
N LEU A 89 3.31 -4.50 -4.75
CA LEU A 89 2.41 -3.60 -5.46
C LEU A 89 2.74 -2.12 -5.26
N ALA A 90 3.63 -1.80 -4.32
CA ALA A 90 3.93 -0.44 -3.96
C ALA A 90 4.71 0.28 -5.07
N ALA A 91 4.39 1.55 -5.27
CA ALA A 91 4.98 2.40 -6.30
C ALA A 91 5.32 3.78 -5.73
N SER A 92 6.35 4.43 -6.26
CA SER A 92 6.73 5.79 -5.81
C SER A 92 6.00 6.89 -6.57
N LYS A 93 5.41 6.57 -7.73
CA LYS A 93 4.66 7.50 -8.55
C LYS A 93 3.28 6.94 -8.88
N ARG A 94 2.33 7.84 -9.11
CA ARG A 94 0.94 7.46 -9.41
C ARG A 94 0.81 6.72 -10.74
N GLU A 95 1.62 7.08 -11.72
CA GLU A 95 1.63 6.50 -13.06
C GLU A 95 2.15 5.07 -13.06
N ASP A 96 3.05 4.75 -12.13
CA ASP A 96 3.63 3.41 -11.98
C ASP A 96 2.61 2.37 -11.44
N LEU A 97 1.44 2.83 -10.98
CA LEU A 97 0.30 1.98 -10.65
C LEU A 97 -0.55 1.59 -11.87
N LEU A 98 -0.31 2.20 -13.03
CA LEU A 98 -1.04 1.93 -14.26
C LEU A 98 -0.37 0.78 -15.02
N LEU A 99 -1.05 -0.35 -15.07
CA LEU A 99 -0.56 -1.56 -15.74
C LEU A 99 -1.10 -1.62 -17.16
N SER A 100 -0.25 -1.28 -18.13
CA SER A 100 -0.54 -1.44 -19.55
C SER A 100 0.12 -2.69 -20.17
N ASN A 101 1.02 -3.33 -19.43
CA ASN A 101 1.72 -4.55 -19.79
C ASN A 101 2.05 -5.35 -18.51
N ASN A 102 2.73 -6.49 -18.67
CA ASN A 102 3.15 -7.32 -17.55
C ASN A 102 4.52 -6.90 -16.95
N GLU A 103 5.11 -5.78 -17.39
CA GLU A 103 6.39 -5.28 -16.86
C GLU A 103 6.23 -4.66 -15.49
N ARG A 104 7.22 -4.88 -14.63
CA ARG A 104 7.15 -4.49 -13.22
C ARG A 104 7.89 -3.17 -13.00
N THR A 105 7.13 -2.15 -12.61
CA THR A 105 7.68 -0.97 -11.93
C THR A 105 7.40 -1.10 -10.45
N LEU A 106 8.46 -1.05 -9.64
CA LEU A 106 8.40 -1.17 -8.18
C LEU A 106 8.81 0.15 -7.56
N ALA A 107 8.39 0.39 -6.31
CA ALA A 107 8.77 1.57 -5.54
C ALA A 107 10.29 1.81 -5.59
N CYS A 108 10.65 3.03 -5.97
CA CYS A 108 12.00 3.54 -5.95
C CYS A 108 12.40 3.87 -4.51
N ALA A 109 13.68 3.74 -4.25
CA ALA A 109 14.22 4.16 -2.97
C ALA A 109 14.28 5.69 -2.87
N LEU A 110 14.19 6.22 -1.65
CA LEU A 110 14.30 7.66 -1.36
C LEU A 110 15.60 8.26 -1.89
N ASP A 111 15.65 9.58 -2.02
CA ASP A 111 16.90 10.25 -2.39
C ASP A 111 18.01 10.03 -1.33
N VAL A 112 19.25 10.30 -1.73
CA VAL A 112 20.45 10.07 -0.90
C VAL A 112 20.39 10.81 0.43
N LYS A 113 19.83 12.03 0.46
CA LYS A 113 19.74 12.86 1.66
C LYS A 113 18.70 12.28 2.63
N MET A 114 17.52 11.94 2.13
CA MET A 114 16.43 11.33 2.86
C MET A 114 16.82 9.97 3.43
N LYS A 115 17.49 9.13 2.64
CA LYS A 115 18.06 7.86 3.08
C LYS A 115 19.05 8.03 4.24
N LYS A 116 19.91 9.05 4.18
CA LYS A 116 20.88 9.30 5.25
C LYS A 116 20.20 9.62 6.58
N ILE A 117 19.05 10.31 6.53
CA ILE A 117 18.29 10.73 7.72
C ILE A 117 17.42 9.56 8.23
N PHE A 118 16.60 8.95 7.37
CA PHE A 118 15.56 7.99 7.77
C PHE A 118 15.96 6.52 7.61
N GLY A 119 17.06 6.24 6.90
CA GLY A 119 17.42 4.88 6.48
C GLY A 119 17.60 3.88 7.63
N ARG A 120 17.89 4.34 8.85
CA ARG A 120 18.05 3.48 10.04
C ARG A 120 16.91 3.59 11.05
N SER A 121 16.20 4.72 11.08
CA SER A 121 15.11 5.00 12.01
C SER A 121 14.08 5.86 11.29
N LEU A 122 12.89 5.30 11.05
CA LEU A 122 11.78 6.00 10.42
C LEU A 122 10.58 6.01 11.37
N LYS A 123 10.18 7.19 11.83
CA LYS A 123 9.01 7.38 12.69
C LYS A 123 7.80 7.76 11.84
N LEU A 124 6.76 6.93 11.84
CA LEU A 124 5.55 7.17 11.08
C LEU A 124 4.41 7.67 11.98
N ARG A 125 3.64 8.64 11.51
CA ARG A 125 2.33 8.98 12.05
C ARG A 125 1.26 8.42 11.12
N HIS A 126 0.30 7.67 11.67
CA HIS A 126 -0.86 7.19 10.91
C HIS A 126 -2.06 8.12 11.09
N VAL A 127 -2.68 8.56 10.00
CA VAL A 127 -3.93 9.30 10.02
C VAL A 127 -4.98 8.55 9.20
N SER A 128 -6.09 8.17 9.84
CA SER A 128 -7.29 7.75 9.14
C SER A 128 -8.10 8.98 8.76
N ALA A 129 -8.15 9.29 7.47
CA ALA A 129 -8.89 10.42 6.92
C ALA A 129 -10.27 9.96 6.40
N GLY A 130 -11.06 9.35 7.29
CA GLY A 130 -12.41 8.83 6.98
C GLY A 130 -12.44 7.40 6.44
N GLY A 131 -11.53 6.53 6.89
CA GLY A 131 -11.50 5.12 6.49
C GLY A 131 -12.58 4.25 7.14
N CYS A 132 -12.82 3.07 6.56
CA CYS A 132 -13.77 2.07 7.08
C CYS A 132 -13.17 1.10 8.11
N GLY A 133 -11.90 1.26 8.48
CA GLY A 133 -11.19 0.41 9.44
C GLY A 133 -10.35 -0.72 8.83
N GLY A 134 -10.56 -1.05 7.54
CA GLY A 134 -9.84 -2.14 6.88
C GLY A 134 -8.35 -1.87 6.72
N CYS A 135 -7.98 -0.73 6.12
CA CYS A 135 -6.57 -0.38 5.91
C CYS A 135 -5.87 -0.06 7.25
N GLU A 136 -6.61 0.52 8.20
CA GLU A 136 -6.14 0.81 9.55
C GLU A 136 -5.76 -0.47 10.30
N ALA A 137 -6.57 -1.53 10.18
CA ALA A 137 -6.25 -2.82 10.77
C ALA A 137 -4.94 -3.39 10.21
N GLU A 138 -4.71 -3.32 8.89
CA GLU A 138 -3.48 -3.84 8.27
C GLU A 138 -2.24 -3.01 8.64
N VAL A 139 -2.38 -1.68 8.77
CA VAL A 139 -1.35 -0.77 9.30
C VAL A 139 -1.02 -1.06 10.78
N GLN A 140 -1.97 -1.59 11.55
CA GLN A 140 -1.70 -2.08 12.90
C GLN A 140 -1.06 -3.48 12.88
N VAL A 141 -1.54 -4.38 12.03
CA VAL A 141 -1.04 -5.76 11.92
C VAL A 141 0.42 -5.79 11.49
N VAL A 142 0.90 -4.90 10.63
CA VAL A 142 2.32 -4.88 10.26
C VAL A 142 3.25 -4.64 11.47
N GLN A 143 2.74 -4.09 12.58
CA GLN A 143 3.51 -3.86 13.82
C GLN A 143 3.56 -5.08 14.74
N ILE A 144 2.69 -6.07 14.55
CA ILE A 144 2.64 -7.24 15.44
C ILE A 144 3.84 -8.17 15.20
N VAL A 145 4.08 -9.08 16.15
CA VAL A 145 5.24 -10.00 16.18
C VAL A 145 5.47 -10.80 14.90
N VAL A 146 4.43 -11.03 14.10
CA VAL A 146 4.54 -11.79 12.84
C VAL A 146 5.35 -11.02 11.79
N PHE A 147 5.08 -9.72 11.61
CA PHE A 147 5.75 -8.88 10.61
C PHE A 147 6.91 -8.08 11.21
N ASP A 148 6.73 -7.69 12.48
CA ASP A 148 7.68 -6.97 13.33
C ASP A 148 8.33 -5.81 12.57
N LEU A 149 7.54 -4.77 12.31
CA LEU A 149 8.00 -3.56 11.66
C LEU A 149 9.20 -2.91 12.41
N TYR A 150 9.24 -3.06 13.73
CA TYR A 150 10.25 -2.48 14.62
C TYR A 150 11.66 -3.04 14.38
N ARG A 151 11.81 -4.31 13.99
CA ARG A 151 13.14 -4.87 13.64
C ARG A 151 13.78 -4.16 12.45
N PHE A 152 12.98 -3.49 11.63
CA PHE A 152 13.44 -2.64 10.54
C PHE A 152 13.63 -1.18 10.97
N GLY A 153 13.60 -0.85 12.26
CA GLY A 153 13.76 0.53 12.72
C GLY A 153 12.64 1.46 12.22
N ILE A 154 11.51 0.90 11.80
CA ILE A 154 10.31 1.65 11.45
C ILE A 154 9.33 1.48 12.61
N ASN A 155 8.76 2.57 13.10
CA ASN A 155 7.75 2.49 14.14
C ASN A 155 6.78 3.66 14.08
N TYR A 156 5.63 3.48 14.73
CA TYR A 156 4.62 4.51 14.81
C TYR A 156 4.82 5.41 16.02
N VAL A 157 4.50 6.68 15.86
CA VAL A 157 4.50 7.69 16.91
C VAL A 157 3.14 8.39 16.97
N SER A 158 2.73 8.78 18.17
CA SER A 158 1.42 9.43 18.38
C SER A 158 1.43 10.89 17.97
N SER A 159 2.55 11.60 18.20
CA SER A 159 2.67 13.02 17.90
C SER A 159 3.24 13.22 16.49
N PRO A 160 2.60 14.02 15.63
CA PRO A 160 3.19 14.40 14.34
C PRO A 160 4.51 15.14 14.50
N ARG A 161 4.72 15.86 15.61
CA ARG A 161 5.99 16.56 15.87
C ARG A 161 7.20 15.64 16.05
N HIS A 162 6.95 14.34 16.29
CA HIS A 162 7.99 13.32 16.40
C HIS A 162 8.05 12.39 15.18
N ALA A 163 7.26 12.69 14.13
CA ALA A 163 7.12 11.84 12.96
C ALA A 163 8.00 12.36 11.81
N ASP A 164 8.67 11.41 11.16
CA ASP A 164 9.44 11.59 9.94
C ASP A 164 8.58 11.38 8.68
N GLY A 165 7.47 10.63 8.83
CA GLY A 165 6.57 10.31 7.74
C GLY A 165 5.11 10.21 8.17
N LEU A 166 4.22 10.43 7.22
CA LEU A 166 2.78 10.35 7.40
C LEU A 166 2.23 9.21 6.54
N ILE A 167 1.55 8.25 7.13
CA ILE A 167 0.79 7.24 6.39
C ILE A 167 -0.70 7.57 6.50
N VAL A 168 -1.36 7.71 5.36
CA VAL A 168 -2.75 8.12 5.25
C VAL A 168 -3.59 6.96 4.73
N THR A 169 -4.71 6.72 5.40
CA THR A 169 -5.74 5.75 4.98
C THR A 169 -7.09 6.46 4.84
N GLY A 170 -7.97 5.92 4.00
CA GLY A 170 -9.32 6.49 3.76
C GLY A 170 -9.37 7.50 2.61
N PRO A 171 -10.58 7.88 2.16
CA PRO A 171 -10.81 8.69 0.96
C PRO A 171 -10.53 10.19 1.14
N VAL A 172 -10.16 10.61 2.36
CA VAL A 172 -9.97 12.00 2.75
C VAL A 172 -11.26 12.79 2.65
N THR A 173 -12.14 12.61 3.64
CA THR A 173 -13.40 13.36 3.73
C THR A 173 -13.14 14.85 3.91
N LYS A 174 -14.08 15.70 3.45
CA LYS A 174 -14.04 17.17 3.65
C LYS A 174 -13.73 17.55 5.10
N ASN A 175 -14.40 16.90 6.05
CA ASN A 175 -14.24 17.16 7.49
C ASN A 175 -12.83 16.81 8.00
N MET A 176 -12.16 15.83 7.39
CA MET A 176 -10.82 15.41 7.78
C MET A 176 -9.72 16.19 7.07
N ALA A 177 -10.00 16.89 5.97
CA ALA A 177 -9.00 17.59 5.17
C ALA A 177 -8.18 18.60 6.00
N PHE A 178 -8.85 19.42 6.81
CA PHE A 178 -8.19 20.38 7.69
C PHE A 178 -7.27 19.68 8.71
N ALA A 179 -7.79 18.69 9.43
CA ALA A 179 -7.01 17.97 10.44
C ALA A 179 -5.81 17.21 9.84
N LEU A 180 -5.97 16.64 8.65
CA LEU A 180 -4.90 15.99 7.91
C LEU A 180 -3.80 16.98 7.53
N LYS A 181 -4.17 18.14 7.00
CA LYS A 181 -3.22 19.19 6.63
C LYS A 181 -2.47 19.74 7.85
N GLU A 182 -3.17 20.07 8.94
CA GLU A 182 -2.53 20.54 10.18
C GLU A 182 -1.57 19.50 10.76
N THR A 183 -1.92 18.21 10.65
CA THR A 183 -1.03 17.12 11.07
C THR A 183 0.25 17.10 10.23
N TYR A 184 0.13 17.22 8.91
CA TYR A 184 1.27 17.29 8.00
C TYR A 184 2.13 18.54 8.26
N ASP A 185 1.51 19.70 8.44
CA ASP A 185 2.20 20.98 8.66
C ASP A 185 2.95 20.97 10.01
N ALA A 186 2.42 20.30 11.03
CA ALA A 186 3.06 20.14 12.33
C ALA A 186 4.28 19.18 12.35
N MET A 187 4.51 18.41 11.27
CA MET A 187 5.68 17.53 11.17
C MET A 187 6.94 18.32 10.78
N PRO A 188 8.12 18.01 11.36
CA PRO A 188 9.38 18.63 10.96
C PRO A 188 9.76 18.25 9.52
N ALA A 189 10.53 19.12 8.86
CA ALA A 189 11.16 18.80 7.58
C ALA A 189 12.56 18.18 7.81
N PRO A 190 13.00 17.25 6.94
CA PRO A 190 12.25 16.68 5.83
C PRO A 190 11.16 15.70 6.29
N LYS A 191 10.15 15.46 5.46
CA LYS A 191 9.03 14.54 5.76
C LYS A 191 8.54 13.83 4.52
N ILE A 192 7.95 12.65 4.71
CA ILE A 192 7.38 11.83 3.63
C ILE A 192 5.89 11.59 3.82
N VAL A 193 5.16 11.35 2.73
CA VAL A 193 3.74 10.96 2.75
C VAL A 193 3.54 9.64 2.02
N ILE A 194 2.77 8.75 2.63
CA ILE A 194 2.47 7.41 2.15
C ILE A 194 0.96 7.26 2.04
N ALA A 195 0.45 6.96 0.85
CA ALA A 195 -0.95 6.65 0.60
C ALA A 195 -1.15 5.14 0.70
N ALA A 196 -1.92 4.67 1.69
CA ALA A 196 -2.19 3.25 1.90
C ALA A 196 -3.66 2.90 1.62
N GLY A 197 -3.85 2.09 0.58
CA GLY A 197 -5.12 1.56 0.14
C GLY A 197 -5.82 2.38 -0.94
N THR A 198 -6.71 1.73 -1.67
CA THR A 198 -7.44 2.28 -2.83
C THR A 198 -8.13 3.61 -2.50
N CYS A 199 -8.75 3.73 -1.33
CA CYS A 199 -9.41 4.96 -0.93
C CYS A 199 -8.43 6.14 -0.78
N ALA A 200 -7.26 5.92 -0.18
CA ALA A 200 -6.26 6.97 -0.01
C ALA A 200 -5.62 7.38 -1.35
N ILE A 201 -5.57 6.47 -2.32
CA ILE A 201 -4.94 6.72 -3.62
C ILE A 201 -5.90 7.40 -4.60
N SER A 202 -7.19 7.04 -4.57
CA SER A 202 -8.13 7.46 -5.62
C SER A 202 -9.57 7.71 -5.14
N GLY A 203 -9.82 7.83 -3.83
CA GLY A 203 -11.17 7.97 -3.26
C GLY A 203 -11.94 6.65 -3.11
N GLY A 204 -11.54 5.60 -3.84
CA GLY A 204 -12.17 4.28 -3.78
C GLY A 204 -13.66 4.34 -4.15
N PRO A 205 -14.55 3.64 -3.42
CA PRO A 205 -16.01 3.68 -3.66
C PRO A 205 -16.65 5.05 -3.57
N PHE A 206 -15.96 6.03 -2.98
CA PHE A 206 -16.47 7.39 -2.80
C PHE A 206 -15.97 8.34 -3.89
N GLN A 207 -15.22 7.84 -4.88
CA GLN A 207 -14.63 8.68 -5.93
C GLN A 207 -15.70 9.54 -6.63
N GLY A 208 -15.41 10.83 -6.82
CA GLY A 208 -16.31 11.79 -7.45
C GLY A 208 -17.46 12.27 -6.57
N SER A 209 -17.52 11.86 -5.29
CA SER A 209 -18.44 12.46 -4.33
C SER A 209 -17.90 13.80 -3.85
N ASP A 210 -18.78 14.82 -3.78
CA ASP A 210 -18.40 16.12 -3.24
C ASP A 210 -17.88 16.04 -1.80
N GLU A 211 -18.21 15.00 -1.02
CA GLU A 211 -17.84 14.89 0.40
C GLU A 211 -16.43 14.34 0.66
N VAL A 212 -15.69 13.99 -0.40
CA VAL A 212 -14.32 13.50 -0.32
C VAL A 212 -13.39 14.26 -1.28
N HIS A 213 -12.09 14.16 -1.03
CA HIS A 213 -11.06 14.76 -1.88
C HIS A 213 -10.44 13.78 -2.87
N ASP A 214 -11.11 12.65 -3.16
CA ASP A 214 -10.67 11.63 -4.12
C ASP A 214 -9.24 11.09 -3.87
N GLY A 215 -8.85 11.02 -2.60
CA GLY A 215 -7.53 10.58 -2.18
C GLY A 215 -6.65 11.70 -1.64
N VAL A 216 -5.45 11.34 -1.19
CA VAL A 216 -4.54 12.26 -0.48
C VAL A 216 -3.74 13.16 -1.42
N ASP A 217 -3.55 12.75 -2.68
CA ASP A 217 -2.69 13.44 -3.65
C ASP A 217 -3.19 14.85 -3.99
N ASN A 218 -4.50 15.08 -3.85
CA ASN A 218 -5.11 16.40 -4.05
C ASN A 218 -4.81 17.39 -2.91
N LEU A 219 -4.22 16.94 -1.81
CA LEU A 219 -3.98 17.73 -0.60
C LEU A 219 -2.50 17.75 -0.19
N LEU A 220 -1.81 16.61 -0.28
CA LEU A 220 -0.44 16.44 0.20
C LEU A 220 0.42 15.73 -0.86
N PRO A 221 1.73 16.06 -0.95
CA PRO A 221 2.63 15.41 -1.91
C PRO A 221 2.93 13.98 -1.47
N VAL A 222 2.53 12.97 -2.26
CA VAL A 222 2.75 11.55 -1.94
C VAL A 222 4.09 11.04 -2.46
N ASP A 223 4.86 10.36 -1.61
CA ASP A 223 6.15 9.74 -1.96
C ASP A 223 6.05 8.23 -2.21
N LEU A 224 5.01 7.58 -1.67
CA LEU A 224 4.79 6.15 -1.79
C LEU A 224 3.30 5.82 -1.80
N TYR A 225 2.89 5.04 -2.80
CA TYR A 225 1.54 4.50 -2.91
C TYR A 225 1.57 3.00 -2.66
N ILE A 226 0.67 2.53 -1.79
CA ILE A 226 0.52 1.12 -1.43
C ILE A 226 -0.92 0.69 -1.78
N PRO A 227 -1.16 0.15 -2.98
CA PRO A 227 -2.51 -0.20 -3.42
C PRO A 227 -3.06 -1.44 -2.69
N GLY A 228 -4.38 -1.48 -2.53
CA GLY A 228 -5.10 -2.59 -1.91
C GLY A 228 -6.40 -2.18 -1.23
N CYS A 229 -7.33 -3.12 -1.06
CA CYS A 229 -8.61 -2.88 -0.39
C CYS A 229 -8.99 -4.03 0.57
N PRO A 230 -8.31 -4.15 1.73
CA PRO A 230 -7.12 -3.38 2.15
C PRO A 230 -5.80 -3.96 1.59
N PRO A 231 -4.68 -3.22 1.64
CA PRO A 231 -3.37 -3.75 1.29
C PRO A 231 -2.92 -4.79 2.31
N HIS A 232 -2.40 -5.93 1.84
CA HIS A 232 -1.88 -6.96 2.75
C HIS A 232 -0.69 -6.43 3.56
N PRO A 233 -0.48 -6.83 4.83
CA PRO A 233 0.61 -6.29 5.66
C PRO A 233 2.00 -6.44 5.04
N ILE A 234 2.20 -7.52 4.28
CA ILE A 234 3.46 -7.75 3.57
C ILE A 234 3.66 -6.77 2.40
N THR A 235 2.59 -6.30 1.76
CA THR A 235 2.65 -5.29 0.70
C THR A 235 3.00 -3.94 1.31
N ILE A 236 2.47 -3.64 2.50
CA ILE A 236 2.87 -2.46 3.28
C ILE A 236 4.35 -2.55 3.63
N LEU A 237 4.78 -3.69 4.21
CA LEU A 237 6.17 -3.90 4.61
C LEU A 237 7.14 -3.83 3.43
N ASP A 238 6.83 -4.49 2.31
CA ASP A 238 7.63 -4.47 1.09
C ASP A 238 7.79 -3.05 0.54
N GLY A 239 6.70 -2.28 0.45
CA GLY A 239 6.75 -0.88 0.02
C GLY A 239 7.66 -0.01 0.90
N LEU A 240 7.53 -0.15 2.22
CA LEU A 240 8.37 0.58 3.18
C LEU A 240 9.85 0.19 3.06
N LEU A 241 10.16 -1.11 2.94
CA LEU A 241 11.55 -1.57 2.82
C LEU A 241 12.19 -1.16 1.48
N ARG A 242 11.43 -1.17 0.37
CA ARG A 242 11.91 -0.68 -0.93
C ARG A 242 12.22 0.81 -0.91
N MET A 243 11.30 1.60 -0.35
CA MET A 243 11.50 3.03 -0.17
C MET A 243 12.77 3.32 0.65
N LEU A 244 13.09 2.48 1.64
CA LEU A 244 14.32 2.60 2.44
C LEU A 244 15.55 1.89 1.87
N ASP A 245 15.47 1.29 0.67
CA ASP A 245 16.58 0.56 0.02
C ASP A 245 17.12 -0.63 0.82
N ARG A 246 16.22 -1.34 1.50
CA ARG A 246 16.59 -2.47 2.38
C ARG A 246 16.38 -3.84 1.75
N ILE A 247 15.83 -3.86 0.55
CA ILE A 247 15.58 -5.07 -0.23
C ILE A 247 15.94 -4.79 -1.69
N ASP A 248 16.46 -5.80 -2.37
CA ASP A 248 16.84 -5.70 -3.77
C ASP A 248 15.60 -5.53 -4.67
N LYS A 249 15.85 -5.02 -5.89
CA LYS A 249 14.82 -4.76 -6.91
C LYS A 249 14.06 -6.03 -7.27
#